data_AF-A0A803LTG6-F1
#
_entry.id   AF-A0A803LTG6-F1
#
_cell.length_a   1.000
_cell.length_b   1.000
_cell.length_c   1.000
_cell.angle_alpha   90.00
_cell.angle_beta   90.00
_cell.angle_gamma   90.00
#
_symmetry.space_group_name_H-M   'P 1'
#
loop_
_entity.id
_entity.type
_entity.pdbx_description
1 polymer ?
#
loop_
_entity_poly.entity_id
_entity_poly.type
_entity_poly.pdbx_seq_one_letter_code
_entity_poly.pdbx_strand_id
1 'polypeptide(L)'
;MRQCLIYDSPEADARLIGIEYIVSEDLFMTLPDAEKRLWHSHEYEVKSGVLFLPGVPGAMQRPDLAKVAQTYGKTIHFWQVDRGDNLPLGLPQIMMALTRDGQLYTHLASDVEKKYNVNFEKERENRAYMKGLEHGIHPLANAEGKGLRTELREVDCHGGAGAHSTPRVFV
;
A
#
# COMPACT_ATOMS: atom_id res chain seq x y z
N MET A 1 -5.58 10.75 -8.69
CA MET A 1 -4.75 10.32 -7.55
C MET A 1 -5.64 10.23 -6.31
N ARG A 2 -5.54 9.13 -5.56
CA ARG A 2 -6.20 8.95 -4.25
C ARG A 2 -5.13 8.98 -3.16
N GLN A 3 -5.48 9.54 -2.01
CA GLN A 3 -4.63 9.57 -0.81
C GLN A 3 -5.34 8.78 0.28
N CYS A 4 -4.63 7.83 0.88
CA CYS A 4 -5.16 6.94 1.90
C CYS A 4 -4.38 7.13 3.19
N LEU A 5 -5.09 7.14 4.32
CA LEU A 5 -4.50 7.01 5.65
C LEU A 5 -4.49 5.53 6.03
N ILE A 6 -3.39 5.08 6.63
CA ILE A 6 -3.23 3.69 7.07
C ILE A 6 -3.18 3.66 8.60
N TYR A 7 -4.07 2.87 9.19
CA TYR A 7 -4.15 2.63 10.61
C TYR A 7 -3.77 1.19 10.92
N ASP A 8 -3.26 0.93 12.12
CA ASP A 8 -2.90 -0.43 12.57
C ASP A 8 -4.12 -1.30 12.90
N SER A 9 -5.30 -0.70 13.06
CA SER A 9 -6.56 -1.39 13.36
C SER A 9 -7.78 -0.57 12.89
N PRO A 10 -8.99 -1.16 12.86
CA PRO A 10 -10.23 -0.44 12.58
C PRO A 10 -10.84 0.23 13.84
N GLU A 11 -10.20 0.13 15.00
CA GLU A 11 -10.73 0.63 16.26
C GLU A 11 -10.64 2.17 16.37
N ALA A 12 -11.43 2.76 17.25
CA ALA A 12 -11.49 4.22 17.41
C ALA A 12 -10.17 4.84 17.94
N ASP A 13 -9.35 4.05 18.63
CA ASP A 13 -8.04 4.44 19.17
C ASP A 13 -6.87 3.98 18.30
N ALA A 14 -7.15 3.56 17.06
CA ALA A 14 -6.12 3.10 16.13
C ALA A 14 -5.06 4.19 15.84
N ARG A 15 -3.83 3.73 15.70
CA ARG A 15 -2.67 4.60 15.45
C ARG A 15 -2.55 4.85 13.96
N LEU A 16 -2.39 6.12 13.56
CA LEU A 16 -2.00 6.44 12.18
C LEU A 16 -0.56 5.97 11.96
N ILE A 17 -0.38 4.91 11.16
CA ILE A 17 0.94 4.30 10.92
C ILE A 17 1.55 4.70 9.59
N GLY A 18 0.75 5.20 8.64
CA GLY A 18 1.25 5.46 7.30
C GLY A 18 0.27 6.17 6.39
N ILE A 19 0.74 6.39 5.18
CA ILE A 19 -0.07 6.87 4.05
C ILE A 19 0.20 6.01 2.83
N GLU A 20 -0.76 6.01 1.93
CA GLU A 20 -0.59 5.48 0.58
C GLU A 20 -1.11 6.47 -0.46
N TYR A 21 -0.31 6.66 -1.50
CA TYR A 21 -0.76 7.31 -2.73
C TYR A 21 -1.12 6.26 -3.76
N ILE A 22 -2.33 6.34 -4.32
CA ILE A 22 -2.80 5.46 -5.38
C ILE A 22 -2.95 6.26 -6.68
N VAL A 23 -2.33 5.74 -7.74
CA VAL A 23 -2.34 6.34 -9.09
C VAL A 23 -2.81 5.33 -10.13
N SER A 24 -3.40 5.83 -11.22
CA SER A 24 -3.70 4.99 -12.38
C SER A 24 -2.42 4.46 -13.01
N GLU A 25 -2.54 3.35 -13.74
CA GLU A 25 -1.46 2.82 -14.58
C GLU A 25 -0.89 3.88 -15.53
N ASP A 26 -1.75 4.61 -16.24
CA ASP A 26 -1.32 5.70 -17.15
C ASP A 26 -0.40 6.71 -16.46
N LEU A 27 -0.77 7.16 -15.25
CA LEU A 27 0.04 8.12 -14.51
C LEU A 27 1.35 7.50 -14.04
N PHE A 28 1.31 6.25 -13.55
CA PHE A 28 2.51 5.51 -13.17
C PHE A 28 3.50 5.38 -14.34
N MET A 29 3.01 5.14 -15.56
CA MET A 29 3.85 4.99 -16.75
C MET A 29 4.62 6.26 -17.09
N THR A 30 4.11 7.44 -16.70
CA THR A 30 4.80 8.73 -16.87
C THR A 30 5.89 9.01 -15.83
N LEU A 31 5.98 8.21 -14.76
CA LEU A 31 6.95 8.45 -13.69
C LEU A 31 8.38 8.16 -14.17
N PRO A 32 9.38 8.91 -13.65
CA PRO A 32 10.77 8.54 -13.83
C PRO A 32 11.05 7.13 -13.30
N ASP A 33 11.96 6.40 -13.94
CA ASP A 33 12.30 5.02 -13.56
C ASP A 33 12.78 4.87 -12.12
N ALA A 34 13.49 5.87 -11.60
CA ALA A 34 13.91 5.92 -10.20
C ALA A 34 12.70 5.99 -9.25
N GLU A 35 11.64 6.71 -9.65
CA GLU A 35 10.43 6.85 -8.87
C GLU A 35 9.61 5.56 -8.93
N LYS A 36 9.45 4.92 -10.11
CA LYS A 36 8.69 3.66 -10.29
C LYS A 36 9.10 2.54 -9.31
N ARG A 37 10.38 2.50 -8.92
CA ARG A 37 10.93 1.54 -7.95
C ARG A 37 10.35 1.65 -6.55
N LEU A 38 9.71 2.78 -6.24
CA LEU A 38 9.10 3.06 -4.94
C LEU A 38 7.62 2.67 -4.89
N TRP A 39 7.08 2.11 -5.98
CA TRP A 39 5.66 1.77 -6.12
C TRP A 39 5.48 0.26 -6.28
N HIS A 40 4.32 -0.23 -5.88
CA HIS A 40 3.87 -1.59 -6.10
C HIS A 40 2.57 -1.61 -6.90
N SER A 41 2.32 -2.70 -7.61
CA SER A 41 1.00 -2.97 -8.21
C SER A 41 0.06 -3.53 -7.14
N HIS A 42 -1.19 -3.10 -7.18
CA HIS A 42 -2.27 -3.66 -6.36
C HIS A 42 -2.87 -4.94 -6.93
N GLU A 43 -2.45 -5.36 -8.13
CA GLU A 43 -3.11 -6.42 -8.88
C GLU A 43 -3.19 -7.73 -8.09
N TYR A 44 -2.05 -8.20 -7.57
CA TYR A 44 -1.99 -9.48 -6.88
C TYR A 44 -2.71 -9.44 -5.54
N GLU A 45 -2.47 -8.43 -4.69
CA GLU A 45 -3.11 -8.36 -3.37
C GLU A 45 -4.64 -8.28 -3.45
N VAL A 46 -5.18 -7.63 -4.49
CA VAL A 46 -6.63 -7.59 -4.72
C VAL A 46 -7.13 -8.95 -5.19
N LYS A 47 -6.51 -9.51 -6.24
CA LYS A 47 -6.98 -10.75 -6.88
C LYS A 47 -6.72 -12.00 -6.04
N SER A 48 -5.76 -11.95 -5.12
CA SER A 48 -5.49 -13.02 -4.15
C SER A 48 -6.51 -13.11 -3.03
N GLY A 49 -7.44 -12.16 -2.92
CA GLY A 49 -8.43 -12.12 -1.85
C GLY A 49 -7.95 -11.46 -0.56
N VAL A 50 -6.64 -11.21 -0.42
CA VAL A 50 -6.01 -10.71 0.82
C VAL A 50 -6.41 -9.26 1.13
N LEU A 51 -6.48 -8.38 0.12
CA LEU A 51 -7.00 -7.03 0.32
C LEU A 51 -8.53 -7.05 0.39
N PHE A 52 -9.11 -6.55 1.48
CA PHE A 52 -10.55 -6.38 1.64
C PHE A 52 -10.85 -5.21 2.58
N LEU A 53 -12.09 -4.74 2.54
CA LEU A 53 -12.64 -3.72 3.43
C LEU A 53 -13.38 -4.41 4.58
N PRO A 54 -12.87 -4.38 5.83
CA PRO A 54 -13.54 -5.00 6.97
C PRO A 54 -14.97 -4.48 7.15
N GLY A 55 -15.91 -5.37 7.44
CA GLY A 55 -17.32 -5.03 7.66
C GLY A 55 -18.13 -4.70 6.39
N VAL A 56 -17.50 -4.68 5.21
CA VAL A 56 -18.19 -4.43 3.94
C VAL A 56 -18.44 -5.76 3.22
N PRO A 57 -19.69 -6.10 2.85
CA PRO A 57 -19.97 -7.33 2.11
C PRO A 57 -19.19 -7.44 0.79
N GLY A 58 -18.72 -8.64 0.46
CA GLY A 58 -17.89 -8.90 -0.73
C GLY A 58 -18.46 -8.30 -2.03
N ALA A 59 -19.76 -8.46 -2.26
CA ALA A 59 -20.42 -7.91 -3.44
C ALA A 59 -20.35 -6.39 -3.57
N MET A 60 -20.31 -5.67 -2.43
CA MET A 60 -20.27 -4.21 -2.39
C MET A 60 -18.86 -3.66 -2.58
N GLN A 61 -17.84 -4.34 -2.08
CA GLN A 61 -16.45 -3.91 -2.26
C GLN A 61 -15.87 -4.27 -3.63
N ARG A 62 -16.35 -5.35 -4.28
CA ARG A 62 -15.79 -5.87 -5.54
C ARG A 62 -15.67 -4.83 -6.67
N PRO A 63 -16.66 -3.95 -6.93
CA PRO A 63 -16.52 -2.94 -7.97
C PRO A 63 -15.37 -1.95 -7.73
N ASP A 64 -15.13 -1.57 -6.48
CA ASP A 64 -14.03 -0.67 -6.14
C ASP A 64 -12.69 -1.39 -6.12
N LEU A 65 -12.64 -2.63 -5.60
CA LEU A 65 -11.46 -3.48 -5.70
C LEU A 65 -11.07 -3.76 -7.15
N ALA A 66 -12.03 -3.95 -8.07
CA ALA A 66 -11.75 -4.13 -9.49
C ALA A 66 -11.05 -2.92 -10.13
N LYS A 67 -11.32 -1.70 -9.62
CA LYS A 67 -10.59 -0.49 -10.04
C LYS A 67 -9.20 -0.45 -9.41
N VAL A 68 -9.10 -0.80 -8.12
CA VAL A 68 -7.80 -0.85 -7.40
C VAL A 68 -6.86 -1.90 -8.01
N ALA A 69 -7.36 -3.03 -8.51
CA ALA A 69 -6.53 -4.05 -9.17
C ALA A 69 -5.74 -3.52 -10.39
N GLN A 70 -6.13 -2.35 -10.93
CA GLN A 70 -5.54 -1.70 -12.10
C GLN A 70 -4.72 -0.46 -11.71
N THR A 71 -4.29 -0.35 -10.45
CA THR A 71 -3.54 0.81 -9.96
C THR A 71 -2.17 0.44 -9.39
N TYR A 72 -1.36 1.48 -9.21
CA TYR A 72 -0.10 1.42 -8.47
C TYR A 72 -0.20 2.22 -7.17
N GLY A 73 0.44 1.71 -6.12
CA GLY A 73 0.49 2.28 -4.79
C GLY A 73 1.91 2.66 -4.37
N LYS A 74 2.06 3.78 -3.68
CA LYS A 74 3.28 4.14 -2.94
C LYS A 74 2.92 4.28 -1.47
N THR A 75 3.32 3.28 -0.68
CA THR A 75 3.02 3.19 0.75
C THR A 75 4.22 3.59 1.58
N ILE A 76 4.02 4.50 2.52
CA ILE A 76 5.04 4.96 3.47
C ILE A 76 4.52 4.71 4.88
N HIS A 77 5.21 3.86 5.63
CA HIS A 77 4.92 3.63 7.05
C HIS A 77 5.86 4.47 7.92
N PHE A 78 5.29 5.30 8.78
CA PHE A 78 5.97 6.13 9.77
C PHE A 78 6.14 5.42 11.12
N TRP A 79 5.28 4.43 11.41
CA TRP A 79 5.29 3.71 12.69
C TRP A 79 5.34 2.19 12.47
N GLN A 80 6.39 1.55 12.99
CA GLN A 80 6.59 0.09 13.00
C GLN A 80 5.93 -0.55 14.23
N VAL A 81 4.59 -0.59 14.25
CA VAL A 81 3.82 -1.12 15.40
C VAL A 81 4.08 -2.60 15.67
N ASP A 82 4.49 -3.35 14.65
CA ASP A 82 4.89 -4.76 14.70
C ASP A 82 6.16 -5.02 15.52
N ARG A 83 7.00 -4.00 15.72
CA ARG A 83 8.13 -4.06 16.67
C ARG A 83 7.69 -3.97 18.14
N GLY A 84 6.44 -3.57 18.39
CA GLY A 84 5.91 -3.35 19.73
C GLY A 84 6.15 -1.95 20.29
N ASP A 85 6.52 -0.98 19.44
CA ASP A 85 6.79 0.38 19.91
C ASP A 85 5.50 1.15 20.24
N ASN A 86 5.54 1.88 21.36
CA ASN A 86 4.45 2.77 21.77
C ASN A 86 4.51 4.17 21.15
N LEU A 87 5.59 4.49 20.43
CA LEU A 87 5.79 5.74 19.70
C LEU A 87 6.28 5.42 18.28
N PRO A 88 6.11 6.33 17.29
CA PRO A 88 6.61 6.15 15.92
C PRO A 88 8.13 6.32 15.86
N LEU A 89 8.86 5.34 16.41
CA LEU A 89 10.31 5.36 16.52
C LEU A 89 10.99 4.83 15.25
N GLY A 90 12.02 5.54 14.79
CA GLY A 90 12.82 5.14 13.64
C GLY A 90 12.45 5.90 12.37
N LEU A 91 12.99 5.45 11.24
CA LEU A 91 12.81 6.12 9.96
C LEU A 91 11.58 5.57 9.22
N PRO A 92 10.87 6.41 8.45
CA PRO A 92 9.80 5.95 7.58
C PRO A 92 10.32 4.91 6.59
N GLN A 93 9.55 3.86 6.34
CA GLN A 93 9.89 2.79 5.39
C GLN A 93 8.92 2.81 4.22
N ILE A 94 9.40 2.49 3.02
CA ILE A 94 8.51 2.29 1.87
C ILE A 94 8.12 0.82 1.85
N MET A 95 6.81 0.58 1.90
CA MET A 95 6.25 -0.76 1.97
C MET A 95 5.76 -1.21 0.60
N MET A 96 5.85 -2.51 0.34
CA MET A 96 5.35 -3.14 -0.87
C MET A 96 4.16 -4.02 -0.54
N ALA A 97 3.20 -4.05 -1.47
CA ALA A 97 2.11 -5.03 -1.46
C ALA A 97 2.64 -6.47 -1.62
N LEU A 98 1.77 -7.44 -1.33
CA LEU A 98 1.98 -8.81 -1.76
C LEU A 98 1.89 -8.86 -3.30
N THR A 99 2.76 -9.67 -3.90
CA THR A 99 2.97 -9.74 -5.36
C THR A 99 2.88 -11.15 -5.92
N ARG A 100 2.97 -12.16 -5.05
CA ARG A 100 2.95 -13.59 -5.39
C ARG A 100 2.67 -14.44 -4.15
N ASP A 101 2.31 -15.69 -4.39
CA ASP A 101 2.13 -16.70 -3.34
C ASP A 101 3.43 -16.93 -2.56
N GLY A 102 3.28 -17.30 -1.29
CA GLY A 102 4.40 -17.61 -0.39
C GLY A 102 5.05 -16.40 0.29
N GLN A 103 4.57 -15.18 0.04
CA GLN A 103 5.04 -13.99 0.77
C GLN A 103 4.34 -13.76 2.11
N LEU A 104 3.07 -14.18 2.23
CA LEU A 104 2.30 -14.05 3.47
C LEU A 104 2.50 -15.28 4.36
N TYR A 105 2.89 -15.05 5.62
CA TYR A 105 3.00 -16.12 6.60
C TYR A 105 1.63 -16.74 6.89
N THR A 106 1.56 -18.08 6.85
CA THR A 106 0.30 -18.82 6.97
C THR A 106 -0.46 -18.56 8.27
N HIS A 107 0.26 -18.42 9.39
CA HIS A 107 -0.35 -18.10 10.69
C HIS A 107 -0.99 -16.70 10.68
N LEU A 108 -0.32 -15.69 10.11
CA LEU A 108 -0.90 -14.35 9.98
C LEU A 108 -2.13 -14.35 9.08
N ALA A 109 -2.11 -15.10 7.96
CA ALA A 109 -3.27 -15.24 7.09
C ALA A 109 -4.47 -15.83 7.86
N SER A 110 -4.25 -16.94 8.58
CA SER A 110 -5.28 -17.59 9.38
C SER A 110 -5.83 -16.71 10.49
N ASP A 111 -4.99 -15.89 11.13
CA ASP A 111 -5.42 -14.98 12.19
C ASP A 111 -6.32 -13.87 11.64
N VAL A 112 -5.98 -13.31 10.47
CA VAL A 112 -6.82 -12.30 9.79
C VAL A 112 -8.14 -12.90 9.32
N GLU A 113 -8.11 -14.08 8.69
CA GLU A 113 -9.33 -14.80 8.25
C GLU A 113 -10.29 -15.05 9.42
N LYS A 114 -9.78 -15.53 10.56
CA LYS A 114 -10.57 -15.73 11.79
C LYS A 114 -11.10 -14.42 12.34
N LYS A 115 -10.23 -13.40 12.46
CA LYS A 115 -10.58 -12.09 13.05
C LYS A 115 -11.72 -11.41 12.30
N TYR A 116 -11.68 -11.46 10.96
CA TYR A 116 -12.65 -10.75 10.12
C TYR A 116 -13.70 -11.67 9.47
N ASN A 117 -13.71 -12.96 9.82
CA ASN A 117 -14.60 -13.97 9.26
C ASN A 117 -14.62 -13.95 7.71
N VAL A 118 -13.42 -13.95 7.12
CA VAL A 118 -13.19 -13.93 5.67
C VAL A 118 -12.44 -15.19 5.25
N ASN A 119 -12.61 -15.61 4.01
CA ASN A 119 -11.85 -16.71 3.41
C ASN A 119 -11.15 -16.18 2.15
N PHE A 120 -9.83 -16.12 2.16
CA PHE A 120 -9.05 -15.52 1.09
C PHE A 120 -9.14 -16.32 -0.21
N GLU A 121 -9.14 -17.65 -0.15
CA GLU A 121 -9.23 -18.47 -1.35
C GLU A 121 -10.59 -18.33 -2.05
N LYS A 122 -11.68 -18.30 -1.26
CA LYS A 122 -13.01 -18.00 -1.77
C LYS A 122 -13.09 -16.60 -2.38
N GLU A 123 -12.46 -15.62 -1.75
CA GLU A 123 -12.41 -14.27 -2.30
C GLU A 123 -11.56 -14.19 -3.58
N ARG A 124 -10.46 -14.95 -3.67
CA ARG A 124 -9.68 -15.11 -4.89
C ARG A 124 -10.53 -15.69 -6.02
N GLU A 125 -11.25 -16.78 -5.77
CA GLU A 125 -12.19 -17.38 -6.75
C GLU A 125 -13.25 -16.36 -7.20
N ASN A 126 -13.86 -15.65 -6.25
CA ASN A 126 -14.84 -14.61 -6.52
C ASN A 126 -14.28 -13.44 -7.34
N ARG A 127 -12.96 -13.26 -7.40
CA ARG A 127 -12.28 -12.15 -8.06
C ARG A 127 -11.50 -12.59 -9.31
N ALA A 128 -11.57 -13.86 -9.71
CA ALA A 128 -10.87 -14.39 -10.87
C ALA A 128 -11.24 -13.66 -12.19
N TYR A 129 -12.42 -13.05 -12.25
CA TYR A 129 -12.88 -12.27 -13.41
C TYR A 129 -12.25 -10.85 -13.49
N MET A 130 -11.60 -10.37 -12.43
CA MET A 130 -11.05 -9.01 -12.40
C MET A 130 -9.86 -8.90 -13.35
N LYS A 131 -9.92 -7.85 -14.19
CA LYS A 131 -8.79 -7.46 -15.02
C LYS A 131 -7.67 -6.91 -14.13
N GLY A 132 -6.44 -7.24 -14.50
CA GLY A 132 -5.24 -6.62 -13.98
C GLY A 132 -4.87 -5.37 -14.77
N LEU A 133 -3.63 -4.94 -14.60
CA LEU A 133 -3.02 -3.85 -15.37
C LEU A 133 -3.05 -4.15 -16.87
N GLU A 134 -3.35 -3.15 -17.68
CA GLU A 134 -3.47 -3.26 -19.14
C GLU A 134 -2.15 -3.61 -19.80
N HIS A 135 -1.04 -3.06 -19.32
CA HIS A 135 0.30 -3.32 -19.85
C HIS A 135 1.05 -4.41 -19.06
N GLY A 136 0.35 -5.07 -18.12
CA GLY A 136 0.95 -5.95 -17.14
C GLY A 136 1.77 -5.22 -16.09
N ILE A 137 2.31 -5.98 -15.13
CA ILE A 137 3.10 -5.42 -14.04
C ILE A 137 4.45 -4.92 -14.58
N HIS A 138 4.72 -3.64 -14.40
CA HIS A 138 5.97 -3.02 -14.84
C HIS A 138 7.18 -3.60 -14.09
N PRO A 139 8.29 -3.95 -14.77
CA PRO A 139 9.43 -4.65 -14.15
C PRO A 139 10.18 -3.85 -13.08
N LEU A 140 10.05 -2.51 -13.10
CA LEU A 140 10.63 -1.64 -12.08
C LEU A 140 9.76 -1.50 -10.82
N ALA A 141 8.50 -1.93 -10.82
CA ALA A 141 7.65 -1.86 -9.65
C ALA A 141 7.98 -2.98 -8.65
N ASN A 142 7.25 -2.99 -7.52
CA ASN A 142 7.20 -4.06 -6.53
C ASN A 142 8.46 -4.30 -5.70
N ALA A 143 9.64 -3.82 -6.11
CA ALA A 143 10.93 -4.06 -5.43
C ALA A 143 11.13 -5.54 -5.06
N GLU A 144 10.82 -6.45 -5.99
CA GLU A 144 10.86 -7.92 -5.78
C GLU A 144 9.95 -8.45 -4.65
N GLY A 145 9.04 -7.60 -4.16
CA GLY A 145 8.17 -7.87 -3.03
C GLY A 145 8.87 -7.71 -1.68
N LYS A 146 9.87 -6.82 -1.58
CA LYS A 146 10.59 -6.48 -0.36
C LYS A 146 10.39 -5.00 -0.02
N GLY A 147 10.25 -4.68 1.27
CA GLY A 147 10.26 -3.29 1.74
C GLY A 147 11.59 -2.59 1.47
N LEU A 148 11.54 -1.28 1.27
CA LEU A 148 12.73 -0.44 1.08
C LEU A 148 13.02 0.38 2.32
N ARG A 149 14.27 0.34 2.76
CA ARG A 149 14.75 1.08 3.93
C ARG A 149 15.35 2.42 3.56
N THR A 150 14.93 3.45 4.28
CA THR A 150 15.51 4.79 4.21
C THR A 150 16.83 4.87 4.97
N GLU A 151 17.74 5.69 4.45
CA GLU A 151 19.01 6.03 5.09
C GLU A 151 19.02 7.51 5.46
N LEU A 152 19.54 7.83 6.65
CA LEU A 152 19.74 9.22 7.05
C LEU A 152 20.96 9.81 6.35
N ARG A 153 20.78 11.00 5.80
CA ARG A 153 21.85 11.82 5.22
C ARG A 153 21.61 13.26 5.65
N GLU A 154 22.66 13.94 6.06
CA GLU A 154 22.61 15.38 6.29
C GLU A 154 22.37 16.09 4.96
N VAL A 155 21.46 17.05 4.96
CA VAL A 155 21.19 17.93 3.82
C VAL A 155 21.16 19.35 4.34
N ASP A 156 21.72 20.28 3.56
CA ASP A 156 21.63 21.68 3.91
C ASP A 156 20.16 22.12 3.89
N CYS A 157 19.75 22.81 4.94
CA CYS A 157 18.46 23.50 5.01
C CYS A 157 18.50 24.75 4.10
N HIS A 158 18.75 24.58 2.80
CA HIS A 158 18.77 25.70 1.87
C HIS A 158 17.35 26.21 1.64
N GLY A 159 17.05 27.39 2.17
CA GLY A 159 16.06 28.28 1.57
C GLY A 159 16.61 28.75 0.23
N GLY A 160 16.45 27.95 -0.82
CA GLY A 160 16.98 28.26 -2.14
C GLY A 160 16.50 29.64 -2.62
N ALA A 161 17.42 30.43 -3.19
CA ALA A 161 17.06 31.64 -3.92
C ALA A 161 16.08 31.25 -5.04
N GLY A 162 14.79 31.57 -4.86
CA GLY A 162 13.69 31.17 -5.74
C GLY A 162 12.63 30.24 -5.12
N ALA A 163 12.76 29.85 -3.85
CA ALA A 163 11.73 29.03 -3.18
C ALA A 163 10.44 29.84 -2.95
N HIS A 164 9.38 29.52 -3.70
CA HIS A 164 8.04 29.99 -3.37
C HIS A 164 7.59 29.37 -2.04
N SER A 165 7.09 30.20 -1.12
CA SER A 165 6.50 29.75 0.13
C SER A 165 5.27 28.89 -0.18
N THR A 166 5.35 27.58 0.03
CA THR A 166 4.18 26.71 0.09
C THR A 166 3.67 26.70 1.54
N PRO A 167 2.49 27.26 1.83
CA PRO A 167 1.97 27.27 3.19
C PRO A 167 1.74 25.82 3.66
N ARG A 168 2.18 25.52 4.88
CA ARG A 168 1.88 24.26 5.56
C ARG A 168 0.67 24.49 6.45
N VAL A 169 -0.43 23.81 6.14
CA VAL A 169 -1.67 23.88 6.94
C VAL A 169 -1.81 22.57 7.68
N PHE A 170 -2.05 22.64 8.99
CA PHE A 170 -2.53 21.51 9.76
C PHE A 170 -4.04 21.46 9.56
N VAL A 171 -4.52 20.41 8.89
CA VAL A 171 -5.95 20.13 8.67
C VAL A 171 -6.42 19.02 9.58
#